data_AF-A0A8S1X4B8-F1
#
_entry.id   AF-A0A8S1X4B8-F1
#
_cell.length_a   1.000
_cell.length_b   1.000
_cell.length_c   1.000
_cell.angle_alpha   90.00
_cell.angle_beta   90.00
_cell.angle_gamma   90.00
#
_symmetry.space_group_name_H-M   'P 1'
#
loop_
_entity.id
_entity.type
_entity.pdbx_description
1 polymer ?
#
loop_
_entity_poly.entity_id
_entity_poly.type
_entity_poly.pdbx_seq_one_letter_code
_entity_poly.pdbx_strand_id
1 'polypeptide(L)'
;MMKQDQDKNIWEWVPCNYDIKRIVKDTQTSWNLSPQISLKIPTENGTIDPLINIKIDQSRPFIYTDNLGWNWHKSWNLPDIGLEMEITDPLTNERLAPPNNIYCKLQIVKPIITPMKTHHLLEVGAKGNLKVDMENGKCIFSGLKFNTTSYNHDHQRFHIVITLYLCQSKFEFPQILDSRISPPIFVDSRKSARDIVKQKIQKLQSYFDPFLPNNLEKQFLIIKPQNSEVIKNSIDGLINYFTAPNIRHKVKHPIFLLLKFSACISLYVNSAKIKFTEPDNLIQTLQHVLSTSNALQGIQKIEQKLIILYIDCKSNEAKYQQNMKKIQEFLDPLNNDCVQVIMDINDVPKGFTQVENLDELQGAYHRVYNSLLKYKREDDQIDQEQLEEEYNAKIPEKKKKKELKEPEQLVNPERIRKIIHISGTLPNQSSHSMPEQESNPIKLEQFSIPNNVQLRLPTQEQSQQYLQQQQLQQQQLQQNLTFNPASLWLYLQKLPS
;
A
#
# COMPACT_ATOMS: atom_id res chain seq x y z
N MET A 1 -7.70 -27.54 -15.34
CA MET A 1 -7.45 -26.76 -14.11
C MET A 1 -8.45 -25.62 -14.08
N MET A 2 -9.40 -25.69 -13.14
CA MET A 2 -10.35 -24.61 -12.90
C MET A 2 -9.58 -23.35 -12.52
N LYS A 3 -9.65 -22.30 -13.35
CA LYS A 3 -9.33 -20.95 -12.91
C LYS A 3 -10.43 -20.56 -11.94
N GLN A 4 -10.21 -20.79 -10.65
CA GLN A 4 -10.93 -20.02 -9.64
C GLN A 4 -10.56 -18.56 -9.93
N ASP A 5 -11.54 -17.76 -10.33
CA ASP A 5 -11.43 -16.30 -10.32
C ASP A 5 -11.29 -15.88 -8.85
N GLN A 6 -10.10 -16.10 -8.27
CA GLN A 6 -9.72 -15.48 -7.00
C GLN A 6 -9.85 -13.97 -7.20
N ASP A 7 -10.50 -13.31 -6.24
CA ASP A 7 -10.61 -11.86 -6.19
C ASP A 7 -9.21 -11.25 -6.36
N LYS A 8 -8.97 -10.68 -7.54
CA LYS A 8 -7.64 -10.18 -7.97
C LYS A 8 -7.08 -9.09 -7.05
N ASN A 9 -7.90 -8.61 -6.12
CA ASN A 9 -7.67 -7.46 -5.25
C ASN A 9 -7.40 -7.87 -3.79
N ILE A 10 -7.28 -9.16 -3.47
CA ILE A 10 -6.90 -9.62 -2.13
C ILE A 10 -5.37 -9.63 -2.02
N TRP A 11 -4.84 -8.94 -1.00
CA TRP A 11 -3.43 -8.99 -0.68
C TRP A 11 -3.16 -10.16 0.27
N GLU A 12 -2.55 -11.23 -0.24
CA GLU A 12 -2.22 -12.43 0.54
C GLU A 12 -0.75 -12.78 0.43
N TRP A 13 -0.12 -13.08 1.58
CA TRP A 13 1.24 -13.56 1.67
C TRP A 13 1.26 -15.09 1.55
N VAL A 14 2.01 -15.62 0.58
CA VAL A 14 2.08 -17.07 0.35
C VAL A 14 3.45 -17.63 0.77
N PRO A 15 3.56 -18.91 1.15
CA PRO A 15 4.84 -19.56 1.40
C PRO A 15 5.81 -19.42 0.22
N CYS A 16 7.09 -19.20 0.50
CA CYS A 16 8.14 -19.01 -0.49
C CYS A 16 9.25 -20.05 -0.35
N ASN A 17 9.26 -21.04 -1.25
CA ASN A 17 10.25 -22.12 -1.28
C ASN A 17 11.20 -22.00 -2.49
N TYR A 18 11.38 -20.80 -3.02
CA TYR A 18 12.21 -20.55 -4.19
C TYR A 18 13.65 -20.22 -3.79
N ASP A 19 14.58 -20.43 -4.72
CA ASP A 19 15.94 -19.91 -4.58
C ASP A 19 15.97 -18.41 -4.90
N ILE A 20 16.51 -17.61 -3.99
CA ILE A 20 16.88 -16.21 -4.27
C ILE A 20 18.34 -16.16 -4.70
N LYS A 21 18.58 -15.66 -5.90
CA LYS A 21 19.90 -15.28 -6.38
C LYS A 21 20.15 -13.81 -6.10
N ARG A 22 21.33 -13.52 -5.60
CA ARG A 22 21.84 -12.16 -5.43
C ARG A 22 23.13 -12.03 -6.22
N ILE A 23 23.16 -11.06 -7.12
CA ILE A 23 24.34 -10.74 -7.93
C ILE A 23 24.92 -9.43 -7.37
N VAL A 24 26.13 -9.51 -6.82
CA VAL A 24 26.86 -8.34 -6.34
C VAL A 24 28.20 -8.29 -7.07
N LYS A 25 28.34 -7.29 -7.95
CA LYS A 25 29.46 -7.19 -8.91
C LYS A 25 29.50 -8.48 -9.75
N ASP A 26 30.50 -9.33 -9.54
CA ASP A 26 30.71 -10.58 -10.26
C ASP A 26 30.49 -11.83 -9.38
N THR A 27 30.07 -11.63 -8.13
CA THR A 27 29.75 -12.73 -7.22
C THR A 27 28.26 -13.02 -7.24
N GLN A 28 27.92 -14.27 -7.54
CA GLN A 28 26.55 -14.77 -7.47
C GLN A 28 26.42 -15.63 -6.21
N THR A 29 25.50 -15.24 -5.33
CA THR A 29 25.11 -16.06 -4.17
C THR A 29 23.68 -16.54 -4.38
N SER A 30 23.39 -17.78 -4.00
CA SER A 30 22.07 -18.38 -4.10
C SER A 30 21.63 -18.86 -2.72
N TRP A 31 20.43 -18.47 -2.31
CA TRP A 31 19.84 -18.79 -1.01
C TRP A 31 18.59 -19.61 -1.25
N ASN A 32 18.56 -20.85 -0.75
CA ASN A 32 17.36 -21.67 -0.78
C ASN A 32 16.46 -21.25 0.38
N LEU A 33 15.24 -20.82 0.07
CA LEU A 33 14.29 -20.34 1.08
C LEU A 33 13.37 -21.42 1.65
N SER A 34 13.55 -22.68 1.23
CA SER A 34 12.79 -23.77 1.84
C SER A 34 13.17 -23.88 3.33
N PRO A 35 12.21 -24.14 4.23
CA PRO A 35 12.52 -24.40 5.63
C PRO A 35 13.57 -25.52 5.77
N GLN A 36 14.66 -25.23 6.48
CA GLN A 36 15.78 -26.17 6.68
C GLN A 36 15.84 -26.72 8.11
N ILE A 37 15.15 -26.06 9.02
CA ILE A 37 15.11 -26.41 10.44
C ILE A 37 13.67 -26.62 10.88
N SER A 38 13.50 -27.60 11.75
CA SER A 38 12.26 -27.79 12.50
C SER A 38 12.58 -27.59 13.97
N LEU A 39 11.80 -26.72 14.61
CA LEU A 39 11.83 -26.58 16.06
C LEU A 39 11.24 -27.85 16.68
N LYS A 40 11.79 -28.30 17.80
CA LYS A 40 11.30 -29.50 18.50
C LYS A 40 11.03 -29.17 19.96
N ILE A 41 9.86 -29.55 20.45
CA ILE A 41 9.51 -29.50 21.86
C ILE A 41 9.87 -30.86 22.47
N PRO A 42 10.72 -30.92 23.51
CA PRO A 42 10.95 -32.15 24.24
C PRO A 42 9.72 -32.48 25.09
N THR A 43 9.27 -33.73 25.02
CA THR A 43 8.16 -34.27 25.81
C THR A 43 8.55 -35.62 26.40
N GLU A 44 7.80 -36.11 27.39
CA GLU A 44 8.06 -37.42 28.01
C GLU A 44 8.01 -38.56 26.98
N ASN A 45 7.20 -38.42 25.93
CA ASN A 45 6.99 -39.43 24.89
C ASN A 45 7.80 -39.18 23.61
N GLY A 46 8.81 -38.30 23.65
CA GLY A 46 9.66 -37.98 22.50
C GLY A 46 9.67 -36.50 22.12
N THR A 47 9.72 -36.19 20.83
CA THR A 47 9.76 -34.81 20.34
C THR A 47 8.54 -34.49 19.48
N ILE A 48 8.01 -33.28 19.64
CA ILE A 48 6.85 -32.79 18.89
C ILE A 48 7.25 -31.54 18.13
N ASP A 49 6.76 -31.41 16.90
CA ASP A 49 6.91 -30.20 16.10
C ASP A 49 5.90 -29.14 16.58
N PRO A 50 6.35 -27.96 17.05
CA PRO A 50 5.44 -26.88 17.39
C PRO A 50 4.76 -26.35 16.13
N LEU A 51 3.56 -25.80 16.30
CA LEU A 51 2.90 -25.04 15.25
C LEU A 51 3.48 -23.62 15.23
N ILE A 52 4.12 -23.25 14.11
CA ILE A 52 4.62 -21.89 13.90
C ILE A 52 3.61 -21.14 13.05
N ASN A 53 2.98 -20.13 13.64
CA ASN A 53 2.10 -19.21 12.94
C ASN A 53 2.78 -17.87 12.74
N ILE A 54 2.73 -17.35 11.52
CA ILE A 54 3.35 -16.08 11.15
C ILE A 54 2.27 -15.14 10.66
N LYS A 55 2.11 -14.03 11.38
CA LYS A 55 1.23 -12.94 11.01
C LYS A 55 2.07 -11.81 10.42
N ILE A 56 1.69 -11.36 9.22
CA ILE A 56 2.31 -10.21 8.56
C ILE A 56 1.25 -9.12 8.42
N ASP A 57 1.49 -7.99 9.07
CA ASP A 57 0.62 -6.81 9.01
C ASP A 57 1.35 -5.67 8.28
N GLN A 58 0.57 -4.79 7.63
CA GLN A 58 1.09 -3.61 6.94
C GLN A 58 0.43 -2.35 7.52
N SER A 59 1.20 -1.27 7.73
CA SER A 59 0.63 -0.02 8.26
C SER A 59 -0.37 0.64 7.30
N ARG A 60 -0.24 0.39 6.00
CA ARG A 60 -1.20 0.78 4.96
C ARG A 60 -1.14 -0.21 3.78
N PRO A 61 -2.25 -0.41 3.05
CA PRO A 61 -2.24 -1.31 1.90
C PRO A 61 -1.44 -0.73 0.73
N PHE A 62 -0.94 -1.62 -0.14
CA PHE A 62 -0.51 -1.22 -1.47
C PHE A 62 -1.70 -0.71 -2.30
N ILE A 63 -1.43 0.06 -3.36
CA ILE A 63 -2.51 0.58 -4.21
C ILE A 63 -2.83 -0.46 -5.28
N TYR A 64 -4.09 -0.83 -5.44
CA TYR A 64 -4.52 -1.66 -6.56
C TYR A 64 -5.15 -0.78 -7.65
N THR A 65 -4.79 -1.04 -8.92
CA THR A 65 -5.48 -0.47 -10.08
C THR A 65 -5.70 -1.55 -11.11
N ASP A 66 -6.84 -1.55 -11.81
CA ASP A 66 -7.19 -2.62 -12.75
C ASP A 66 -6.14 -2.82 -13.86
N ASN A 67 -5.49 -1.74 -14.28
CA ASN A 67 -4.50 -1.78 -15.36
C ASN A 67 -3.13 -2.29 -14.91
N LEU A 68 -2.68 -1.92 -13.71
CA LEU A 68 -1.31 -2.23 -13.23
C LEU A 68 -1.28 -3.35 -12.19
N GLY A 69 -2.42 -3.72 -11.63
CA GLY A 69 -2.54 -4.53 -10.42
C GLY A 69 -2.08 -3.76 -9.18
N TRP A 70 -1.51 -4.48 -8.22
CA TRP A 70 -0.80 -3.87 -7.10
C TRP A 70 0.36 -3.02 -7.63
N ASN A 71 0.39 -1.76 -7.23
CA ASN A 71 1.38 -0.82 -7.69
C ASN A 71 1.83 0.11 -6.56
N TRP A 72 3.04 0.64 -6.73
CA TRP A 72 3.65 1.57 -5.80
C TRP A 72 4.51 2.57 -6.54
N HIS A 73 4.73 3.74 -5.93
CA HIS A 73 5.64 4.72 -6.48
C HIS A 73 7.03 4.62 -5.84
N LYS A 74 8.09 4.60 -6.65
CA LYS A 74 9.49 4.40 -6.23
C LYS A 74 9.96 5.37 -5.15
N SER A 75 9.51 6.62 -5.19
CA SER A 75 9.95 7.65 -4.23
C SER A 75 9.27 7.54 -2.86
N TRP A 76 8.18 6.79 -2.76
CA TRP A 76 7.44 6.62 -1.51
C TRP A 76 8.08 5.57 -0.62
N ASN A 77 8.01 5.81 0.69
CA ASN A 77 8.25 4.74 1.66
C ASN A 77 7.24 3.63 1.43
N LEU A 78 7.70 2.38 1.43
CA LEU A 78 6.83 1.22 1.58
C LEU A 78 6.03 1.37 2.88
N PRO A 79 4.86 0.71 2.97
CA PRO A 79 4.20 0.52 4.25
C PRO A 79 5.18 -0.08 5.27
N ASP A 80 5.04 0.28 6.53
CA ASP A 80 5.76 -0.43 7.59
C ASP A 80 5.20 -1.86 7.63
N ILE A 81 6.09 -2.84 7.63
CA ILE A 81 5.71 -4.26 7.59
C ILE A 81 6.05 -4.86 8.94
N GLY A 82 5.00 -5.12 9.72
CA GLY A 82 5.08 -5.80 11.01
C GLY A 82 5.00 -7.31 10.83
N LEU A 83 5.83 -8.02 11.57
CA LEU A 83 5.84 -9.47 11.63
C LEU A 83 5.64 -9.90 13.08
N GLU A 84 4.74 -10.85 13.31
CA GLU A 84 4.52 -11.50 14.59
C GLU A 84 4.56 -13.02 14.40
N MET A 85 5.46 -13.67 15.11
CA MET A 85 5.61 -15.12 15.13
C MET A 85 5.06 -15.66 16.45
N GLU A 86 4.09 -16.57 16.34
CA GLU A 86 3.53 -17.30 17.46
C GLU A 86 3.93 -18.78 17.33
N ILE A 87 4.48 -19.34 18.41
CA ILE A 87 4.81 -20.76 18.49
C ILE A 87 3.85 -21.39 19.48
N THR A 88 3.13 -22.42 19.06
CA THR A 88 2.14 -23.10 19.89
C THR A 88 2.45 -24.59 19.99
N ASP A 89 2.37 -25.14 21.20
CA ASP A 89 2.41 -26.59 21.42
C ASP A 89 1.09 -27.20 20.91
N PRO A 90 1.11 -28.09 19.90
CA PRO A 90 -0.12 -28.61 19.30
C PRO A 90 -0.93 -29.51 20.23
N LEU A 91 -0.34 -30.04 21.31
CA LEU A 91 -1.06 -30.88 22.26
C LEU A 91 -1.72 -30.06 23.37
N THR A 92 -1.00 -29.08 23.91
CA THR A 92 -1.46 -28.28 25.06
C THR A 92 -2.11 -26.97 24.65
N ASN A 93 -1.94 -26.55 23.39
CA ASN A 93 -2.29 -25.23 22.87
C ASN A 93 -1.63 -24.07 23.65
N GLU A 94 -0.54 -24.36 24.36
CA GLU A 94 0.23 -23.37 25.11
C GLU A 94 1.14 -22.57 24.17
N ARG A 95 1.18 -21.24 24.36
CA ARG A 95 2.10 -20.36 23.65
C ARG A 95 3.52 -20.51 24.22
N LEU A 96 4.45 -20.87 23.35
CA LEU A 96 5.85 -21.04 23.67
C LEU A 96 6.64 -19.76 23.36
N ALA A 97 7.68 -19.52 24.16
CA ALA A 97 8.60 -18.43 23.90
C ALA A 97 9.47 -18.75 22.66
N PRO A 98 9.65 -17.80 21.73
CA PRO A 98 10.50 -18.01 20.58
C PRO A 98 11.97 -18.20 21.01
N PRO A 99 12.76 -19.01 20.28
CA PRO A 99 14.19 -19.10 20.54
C PRO A 99 14.87 -17.74 20.33
N ASN A 100 15.96 -17.51 21.06
CA ASN A 100 16.79 -16.32 20.86
C ASN A 100 17.46 -16.36 19.48
N ASN A 101 17.90 -15.19 18.99
CA ASN A 101 18.65 -15.04 17.74
C ASN A 101 17.86 -15.41 16.48
N ILE A 102 16.55 -15.18 16.48
CA ILE A 102 15.77 -15.16 15.25
C ILE A 102 15.95 -13.79 14.59
N TYR A 103 16.28 -13.84 13.32
CA TYR A 103 16.41 -12.66 12.47
C TYR A 103 15.37 -12.71 11.36
N CYS A 104 14.90 -11.54 10.98
CA CYS A 104 14.04 -11.36 9.83
C CYS A 104 14.80 -10.58 8.77
N LYS A 105 14.72 -11.04 7.52
CA LYS A 105 15.29 -10.35 6.37
C LYS A 105 14.21 -10.11 5.32
N LEU A 106 14.15 -8.89 4.81
CA LEU A 106 13.27 -8.48 3.74
C LEU A 106 14.08 -8.30 2.46
N GLN A 107 13.66 -8.94 1.38
CA GLN A 107 14.30 -8.83 0.06
C GLN A 107 13.26 -8.43 -0.98
N ILE A 108 13.63 -7.51 -1.87
CA ILE A 108 12.84 -7.20 -3.06
C ILE A 108 13.40 -8.02 -4.21
N VAL A 109 12.55 -8.81 -4.84
CA VAL A 109 12.93 -9.76 -5.89
C VAL A 109 12.06 -9.62 -7.12
N LYS A 110 12.54 -10.16 -8.25
CA LYS A 110 11.75 -10.38 -9.45
C LYS A 110 11.90 -11.83 -9.94
N PRO A 111 10.86 -12.42 -10.53
CA PRO A 111 10.96 -13.75 -11.09
C PRO A 111 11.84 -13.76 -12.34
N ILE A 112 12.68 -14.77 -12.47
CA ILE A 112 13.46 -15.05 -13.68
C ILE A 112 13.19 -16.48 -14.12
N ILE A 113 12.89 -16.61 -15.41
CA ILE A 113 12.76 -17.89 -16.09
C ILE A 113 14.04 -18.08 -16.90
N THR A 114 14.84 -19.09 -16.54
CA THR A 114 16.01 -19.47 -17.36
C THR A 114 15.56 -20.17 -18.65
N PRO A 115 16.42 -20.27 -19.67
CA PRO A 115 16.15 -21.10 -20.85
C PRO A 115 15.84 -22.57 -20.50
N MET A 116 16.39 -23.07 -19.39
CA MET A 116 16.13 -24.40 -18.84
C MET A 116 14.80 -24.49 -18.04
N LYS A 117 13.96 -23.45 -18.08
CA LYS A 117 12.68 -23.35 -17.38
C LYS A 117 12.79 -23.47 -15.86
N THR A 118 13.96 -23.27 -15.27
CA THR A 118 14.10 -23.20 -13.81
C THR A 118 13.66 -21.83 -13.32
N HIS A 119 12.76 -21.83 -12.34
CA HIS A 119 12.17 -20.63 -11.77
C HIS A 119 13.00 -20.23 -10.56
N HIS A 120 13.63 -19.07 -10.62
CA HIS A 120 14.35 -18.50 -9.50
C HIS A 120 14.01 -17.04 -9.34
N LEU A 121 14.25 -16.52 -8.14
CA LEU A 121 14.03 -15.13 -7.81
C LEU A 121 15.38 -14.40 -7.89
N LEU A 122 15.42 -13.24 -8.53
CA LEU A 122 16.60 -12.37 -8.53
C LEU A 122 16.36 -11.20 -7.61
N GLU A 123 17.26 -10.99 -6.65
CA GLU A 123 17.25 -9.82 -5.78
C GLU A 123 17.52 -8.54 -6.60
N VAL A 124 16.57 -7.62 -6.52
CA VAL A 124 16.60 -6.32 -7.19
C VAL A 124 17.18 -5.25 -6.27
N GLY A 125 17.00 -5.42 -4.96
CA GLY A 125 17.48 -4.56 -3.89
C GLY A 125 16.47 -3.50 -3.45
N ALA A 126 16.72 -2.91 -2.29
CA ALA A 126 15.92 -1.84 -1.69
C ALA A 126 16.79 -0.95 -0.80
N LYS A 127 16.27 0.22 -0.43
CA LYS A 127 16.86 1.11 0.57
C LYS A 127 16.19 0.87 1.93
N GLY A 128 16.95 1.09 3.01
CA GLY A 128 16.49 0.97 4.40
C GLY A 128 17.06 -0.25 5.12
N ASN A 129 16.55 -0.53 6.32
CA ASN A 129 16.99 -1.65 7.15
C ASN A 129 16.30 -2.95 6.68
N LEU A 130 17.00 -3.73 5.86
CA LEU A 130 16.50 -4.97 5.28
C LEU A 130 16.70 -6.20 6.17
N LYS A 131 17.35 -6.03 7.33
CA LYS A 131 17.54 -7.05 8.35
C LYS A 131 17.19 -6.45 9.71
N VAL A 132 16.35 -7.14 10.45
CA VAL A 132 15.89 -6.72 11.78
C VAL A 132 15.88 -7.95 12.69
N ASP A 133 16.23 -7.74 13.95
CA ASP A 133 16.24 -8.78 14.98
C ASP A 133 14.81 -8.94 15.50
N MET A 134 14.40 -10.18 15.76
CA MET A 134 13.04 -10.43 16.25
C MET A 134 13.02 -10.43 17.78
N GLU A 135 12.40 -9.42 18.36
CA GLU A 135 12.29 -9.24 19.80
C GLU A 135 10.93 -9.75 20.29
N ASN A 136 10.94 -10.71 21.21
CA ASN A 136 9.72 -11.32 21.75
C ASN A 136 8.73 -11.81 20.68
N GLY A 137 9.27 -12.33 19.58
CA GLY A 137 8.46 -12.84 18.48
C GLY A 137 7.97 -11.77 17.51
N LYS A 138 8.39 -10.50 17.65
CA LYS A 138 7.93 -9.39 16.81
C LYS A 138 9.08 -8.62 16.18
N CYS A 139 8.86 -8.10 14.99
CA CYS A 139 9.73 -7.09 14.39
C CYS A 139 8.96 -6.20 13.42
N ILE A 140 9.48 -5.01 13.13
CA ILE A 140 8.89 -4.07 12.18
C ILE A 140 9.98 -3.59 11.20
N PHE A 141 9.69 -3.70 9.91
CA PHE A 141 10.48 -3.04 8.86
C PHE A 141 9.87 -1.68 8.55
N SER A 142 10.65 -0.60 8.71
CA SER A 142 10.20 0.77 8.46
C SER A 142 11.18 1.54 7.56
N GLY A 143 10.68 2.62 6.95
CA GLY A 143 11.50 3.51 6.11
C GLY A 143 12.09 2.85 4.85
N LEU A 144 11.48 1.76 4.39
CA LEU A 144 11.95 1.04 3.20
C LEU A 144 11.55 1.78 1.91
N LYS A 145 12.40 1.76 0.88
CA LYS A 145 12.05 2.28 -0.46
C LYS A 145 12.55 1.35 -1.56
N PHE A 146 11.81 1.26 -2.67
CA PHE A 146 12.31 0.61 -3.88
C PHE A 146 13.53 1.37 -4.43
N ASN A 147 14.57 0.65 -4.84
CA ASN A 147 15.78 1.26 -5.43
C ASN A 147 15.65 1.52 -6.94
N THR A 148 14.72 0.84 -7.61
CA THR A 148 14.52 0.82 -9.06
C THR A 148 13.03 0.78 -9.41
N THR A 149 12.70 0.75 -10.69
CA THR A 149 11.32 0.70 -11.20
C THR A 149 11.10 -0.56 -12.02
N SER A 150 9.85 -0.99 -12.18
CA SER A 150 9.51 -2.09 -13.09
C SER A 150 9.92 -1.79 -14.53
N TYR A 151 9.92 -0.53 -14.96
CA TYR A 151 10.40 -0.11 -16.28
C TYR A 151 11.87 -0.45 -16.52
N ASN A 152 12.73 -0.31 -15.51
CA ASN A 152 14.16 -0.64 -15.62
C ASN A 152 14.42 -2.17 -15.65
N HIS A 153 13.38 -2.97 -15.49
CA HIS A 153 13.44 -4.43 -15.49
C HIS A 153 12.42 -5.01 -16.46
N ASP A 154 12.29 -4.41 -17.65
CA ASP A 154 11.44 -4.90 -18.75
C ASP A 154 9.97 -5.07 -18.34
N HIS A 155 9.46 -4.09 -17.58
CA HIS A 155 8.09 -4.09 -17.02
C HIS A 155 7.80 -5.25 -16.07
N GLN A 156 8.82 -5.98 -15.59
CA GLN A 156 8.63 -7.04 -14.61
C GLN A 156 8.18 -6.46 -13.27
N ARG A 157 7.19 -7.13 -12.67
CA ARG A 157 6.71 -6.82 -11.32
C ARG A 157 7.67 -7.40 -10.29
N PHE A 158 7.73 -6.74 -9.14
CA PHE A 158 8.55 -7.16 -8.02
C PHE A 158 7.71 -7.87 -6.98
N HIS A 159 8.36 -8.67 -6.15
CA HIS A 159 7.77 -9.26 -4.96
C HIS A 159 8.60 -8.83 -3.75
N ILE A 160 7.94 -8.74 -2.60
CA ILE A 160 8.58 -8.62 -1.30
C ILE A 160 8.67 -10.04 -0.75
N VAL A 161 9.87 -10.47 -0.37
CA VAL A 161 10.10 -11.74 0.33
C VAL A 161 10.56 -11.43 1.74
N ILE A 162 9.90 -12.04 2.73
CA ILE A 162 10.29 -11.96 4.14
C ILE A 162 10.74 -13.36 4.55
N THR A 163 11.96 -13.43 5.06
CA THR A 163 12.58 -14.69 5.49
C THR A 163 12.93 -14.61 6.97
N LEU A 164 12.41 -15.55 7.74
CA LEU A 164 12.78 -15.80 9.13
C LEU A 164 13.87 -16.87 9.16
N TYR A 165 14.95 -16.60 9.87
CA TYR A 165 16.05 -17.55 9.98
C TYR A 165 16.76 -17.44 11.32
N LEU A 166 17.42 -18.53 11.70
CA LEU A 166 18.31 -18.59 12.85
C LEU A 166 19.73 -18.34 12.38
N CYS A 167 20.43 -17.43 13.08
CA CYS A 167 21.86 -17.25 12.92
C CYS A 167 22.55 -17.85 14.14
N GLN A 168 23.05 -19.08 14.03
CA GLN A 168 23.86 -19.68 15.06
C GLN A 168 25.33 -19.57 14.66
N SER A 169 26.21 -19.23 15.61
CA SER A 169 27.65 -19.08 15.38
C SER A 169 28.32 -20.32 14.76
N LYS A 170 27.71 -21.51 14.92
CA LYS A 170 28.21 -22.78 14.41
C LYS A 170 27.97 -22.99 12.90
N PHE A 171 27.03 -22.26 12.30
CA PHE A 171 26.69 -22.43 10.90
C PHE A 171 27.15 -21.22 10.10
N GLU A 172 27.86 -21.48 9.01
CA GLU A 172 28.29 -20.45 8.06
C GLU A 172 27.10 -19.83 7.32
N PHE A 173 26.00 -20.58 7.19
CA PHE A 173 24.80 -20.18 6.46
C PHE A 173 23.58 -20.04 7.38
N PRO A 174 22.70 -19.05 7.11
CA PRO A 174 21.46 -18.88 7.85
C PRO A 174 20.54 -20.07 7.66
N GLN A 175 20.00 -20.60 8.75
CA GLN A 175 19.06 -21.71 8.73
C GLN A 175 17.63 -21.17 8.63
N ILE A 176 16.98 -21.42 7.51
CA ILE A 176 15.65 -20.85 7.22
C ILE A 176 14.58 -21.57 8.05
N LEU A 177 13.78 -20.79 8.78
CA LEU A 177 12.65 -21.25 9.57
C LEU A 177 11.35 -21.21 8.77
N ASP A 178 11.04 -20.04 8.18
CA ASP A 178 9.91 -19.85 7.26
C ASP A 178 10.23 -18.69 6.32
N SER A 179 9.58 -18.67 5.15
CA SER A 179 9.66 -17.57 4.20
C SER A 179 8.31 -17.32 3.54
N ARG A 180 7.97 -16.03 3.38
CA ARG A 180 6.73 -15.58 2.76
C ARG A 180 7.01 -14.61 1.62
N ILE A 181 6.21 -14.68 0.56
CA ILE A 181 6.30 -13.81 -0.61
C ILE A 181 4.98 -13.07 -0.85
N SER A 182 5.08 -11.79 -1.19
CA SER A 182 3.92 -10.95 -1.48
C SER A 182 3.34 -11.22 -2.87
N PRO A 183 2.14 -10.71 -3.17
CA PRO A 183 1.67 -10.54 -4.54
C PRO A 183 2.65 -9.67 -5.38
N PRO A 184 2.59 -9.75 -6.71
CA PRO A 184 3.44 -8.96 -7.59
C PRO A 184 3.07 -7.47 -7.60
N ILE A 185 4.06 -6.60 -7.41
CA ILE A 185 3.93 -5.15 -7.30
C ILE A 185 4.58 -4.49 -8.52
N PHE A 186 3.84 -3.64 -9.22
CA PHE A 186 4.37 -2.79 -10.28
C PHE A 186 4.91 -1.47 -9.70
N VAL A 187 6.19 -1.16 -9.94
CA VAL A 187 6.83 0.04 -9.37
C VAL A 187 7.05 1.10 -10.43
N ASP A 188 6.36 2.23 -10.29
CA ASP A 188 6.45 3.39 -11.18
C ASP A 188 7.30 4.52 -10.56
N SER A 189 7.88 5.40 -11.38
CA SER A 189 8.53 6.65 -10.95
C SER A 189 7.99 7.90 -11.64
N ARG A 190 7.08 7.74 -12.60
CA ARG A 190 6.51 8.84 -13.39
C ARG A 190 5.69 9.74 -12.47
N LYS A 191 5.81 11.05 -12.72
CA LYS A 191 5.08 12.08 -11.98
C LYS A 191 3.56 11.84 -12.02
N SER A 192 3.04 11.39 -13.16
CA SER A 192 1.62 11.05 -13.33
C SER A 192 1.11 10.03 -12.31
N ALA A 193 1.91 9.04 -11.93
CA ALA A 193 1.51 8.06 -10.92
C ALA A 193 1.38 8.69 -9.51
N ARG A 194 2.25 9.65 -9.18
CA ARG A 194 2.12 10.46 -7.94
C ARG A 194 0.90 11.37 -8.01
N ASP A 195 0.77 12.08 -9.12
CA ASP A 195 -0.25 13.10 -9.30
C ASP A 195 -1.65 12.49 -9.27
N ILE A 196 -1.87 11.27 -9.81
CA ILE A 196 -3.17 10.61 -9.75
C ILE A 196 -3.62 10.37 -8.29
N VAL A 197 -2.72 9.90 -7.43
CA VAL A 197 -3.05 9.61 -6.03
C VAL A 197 -3.23 10.89 -5.24
N LYS A 198 -2.30 11.86 -5.39
CA LYS A 198 -2.44 13.18 -4.76
C LYS A 198 -3.70 13.90 -5.23
N GLN A 199 -4.00 13.90 -6.52
CA GLN A 199 -5.21 14.48 -7.07
C GLN A 199 -6.46 13.77 -6.56
N LYS A 200 -6.44 12.44 -6.39
CA LYS A 200 -7.58 11.72 -5.80
C LYS A 200 -7.80 12.13 -4.35
N ILE A 201 -6.75 12.16 -3.53
CA ILE A 201 -6.81 12.56 -2.11
C ILE A 201 -7.26 14.02 -2.02
N GLN A 202 -6.60 14.94 -2.72
CA GLN A 202 -6.93 16.37 -2.71
C GLN A 202 -8.34 16.63 -3.25
N LYS A 203 -8.77 15.93 -4.29
CA LYS A 203 -10.14 16.04 -4.82
C LYS A 203 -11.16 15.51 -3.83
N LEU A 204 -10.86 14.43 -3.12
CA LEU A 204 -11.74 13.92 -2.08
C LEU A 204 -11.84 14.88 -0.90
N GLN A 205 -10.70 15.37 -0.41
CA GLN A 205 -10.63 16.33 0.69
C GLN A 205 -11.36 17.64 0.35
N SER A 206 -11.29 18.08 -0.92
CA SER A 206 -12.07 19.23 -1.38
C SER A 206 -13.60 19.05 -1.29
N TYR A 207 -14.10 17.81 -1.19
CA TYR A 207 -15.52 17.56 -0.93
C TYR A 207 -15.90 17.77 0.53
N PHE A 208 -14.92 17.70 1.43
CA PHE A 208 -15.08 17.86 2.88
C PHE A 208 -14.61 19.23 3.39
N ASP A 209 -14.05 20.07 2.51
CA ASP A 209 -13.76 21.47 2.82
C ASP A 209 -15.04 22.24 3.25
N PRO A 210 -14.94 23.09 4.29
CA PRO A 210 -16.03 23.98 4.65
C PRO A 210 -16.47 24.84 3.45
N PHE A 211 -17.76 24.82 3.14
CA PHE A 211 -18.35 25.60 2.05
C PHE A 211 -18.90 26.94 2.54
N LEU A 212 -18.89 27.96 1.68
CA LEU A 212 -19.44 29.28 2.01
C LEU A 212 -20.94 29.18 2.41
N PRO A 213 -21.37 29.79 3.52
CA PRO A 213 -22.77 29.74 3.97
C PRO A 213 -23.78 30.21 2.91
N ASN A 214 -23.41 31.25 2.14
CA ASN A 214 -24.22 31.79 1.04
C ASN A 214 -24.58 30.75 -0.05
N ASN A 215 -23.85 29.63 -0.14
CA ASN A 215 -24.19 28.54 -1.06
C ASN A 215 -25.52 27.86 -0.69
N LEU A 216 -25.93 27.89 0.59
CA LEU A 216 -27.20 27.33 1.04
C LEU A 216 -28.38 28.16 0.53
N GLU A 217 -28.24 29.48 0.55
CA GLU A 217 -29.26 30.43 0.10
C GLU A 217 -29.32 30.53 -1.43
N LYS A 218 -28.20 30.29 -2.11
CA LYS A 218 -28.09 30.40 -3.56
C LYS A 218 -29.08 29.49 -4.28
N GLN A 219 -29.90 30.08 -5.14
CA GLN A 219 -30.74 29.32 -6.07
C GLN A 219 -29.89 28.82 -7.24
N PHE A 220 -29.89 27.51 -7.46
CA PHE A 220 -29.17 26.92 -8.59
C PHE A 220 -30.12 26.78 -9.77
N LEU A 221 -29.69 27.24 -10.94
CA LEU A 221 -30.45 27.20 -12.17
C LEU A 221 -29.80 26.21 -13.14
N ILE A 222 -30.60 25.38 -13.80
CA ILE A 222 -30.20 24.62 -14.97
C ILE A 222 -30.39 25.54 -16.17
N ILE A 223 -29.32 25.83 -16.89
CA ILE A 223 -29.38 26.68 -18.09
C ILE A 223 -29.60 25.76 -19.29
N LYS A 224 -30.79 25.80 -19.89
CA LYS A 224 -31.08 25.22 -21.20
C LYS A 224 -31.13 26.34 -22.25
N PRO A 225 -30.95 26.05 -23.55
CA PRO A 225 -30.87 27.09 -24.59
C PRO A 225 -32.07 28.05 -24.65
N GLN A 226 -33.25 27.61 -24.22
CA GLN A 226 -34.49 28.37 -24.32
C GLN A 226 -35.16 28.65 -22.97
N ASN A 227 -34.73 28.00 -21.89
CA ASN A 227 -35.34 28.14 -20.57
C ASN A 227 -34.34 27.87 -19.46
N SER A 228 -34.52 28.55 -18.33
CA SER A 228 -33.80 28.24 -17.09
C SER A 228 -34.76 27.64 -16.08
N GLU A 229 -34.34 26.55 -15.43
CA GLU A 229 -35.15 25.84 -14.44
C GLU A 229 -34.47 25.89 -13.07
N VAL A 230 -35.21 26.26 -12.03
CA VAL A 230 -34.70 26.27 -10.65
C VAL A 230 -34.60 24.84 -10.14
N ILE A 231 -33.47 24.50 -9.52
CA ILE A 231 -33.29 23.24 -8.81
C ILE A 231 -34.08 23.26 -7.53
N LYS A 232 -35.02 22.31 -7.43
CA LYS A 232 -35.91 22.13 -6.29
C LYS A 232 -35.23 21.26 -5.21
N ASN A 233 -35.72 21.39 -3.98
CA ASN A 233 -35.42 20.46 -2.90
C ASN A 233 -36.22 19.16 -3.12
N SER A 234 -35.74 18.32 -4.04
CA SER A 234 -36.34 17.02 -4.38
C SER A 234 -35.27 16.11 -4.98
N ILE A 235 -35.59 14.82 -5.14
CA ILE A 235 -34.69 13.86 -5.76
C ILE A 235 -34.34 14.23 -7.22
N ASP A 236 -35.32 14.70 -8.00
CA ASP A 236 -35.08 15.23 -9.35
C ASP A 236 -34.17 16.46 -9.33
N GLY A 237 -34.35 17.32 -8.33
CA GLY A 237 -33.48 18.47 -8.10
C GLY A 237 -32.04 18.06 -7.81
N LEU A 238 -31.83 17.03 -6.97
CA LEU A 238 -30.52 16.47 -6.67
C LEU A 238 -29.83 15.89 -7.92
N ILE A 239 -30.57 15.11 -8.74
CA ILE A 239 -30.07 14.57 -10.01
C ILE A 239 -29.65 15.70 -10.94
N ASN A 240 -30.50 16.71 -11.07
CA ASN A 240 -30.22 17.88 -11.90
C ASN A 240 -29.02 18.68 -11.39
N TYR A 241 -28.85 18.79 -10.06
CA TYR A 241 -27.70 19.43 -9.45
C TYR A 241 -26.37 18.77 -9.84
N PHE A 242 -26.33 17.44 -9.85
CA PHE A 242 -25.12 16.71 -10.25
C PHE A 242 -24.88 16.65 -11.76
N THR A 243 -25.95 16.65 -12.56
CA THR A 243 -25.85 16.44 -14.01
C THR A 243 -25.74 17.73 -14.83
N ALA A 244 -26.25 18.86 -14.33
CA ALA A 244 -26.26 20.10 -15.08
C ALA A 244 -24.83 20.69 -15.26
N PRO A 245 -24.37 20.89 -16.51
CA PRO A 245 -22.98 21.26 -16.80
C PRO A 245 -22.48 22.54 -16.13
N ASN A 246 -23.36 23.52 -15.93
CA ASN A 246 -23.06 24.82 -15.34
C ASN A 246 -22.90 24.77 -13.81
N ILE A 247 -23.26 23.66 -13.16
CA ILE A 247 -23.25 23.53 -11.69
C ILE A 247 -22.69 22.19 -11.18
N ARG A 248 -22.39 21.22 -12.04
CA ARG A 248 -21.86 19.89 -11.66
C ARG A 248 -20.54 19.90 -10.86
N HIS A 249 -19.82 21.02 -10.87
CA HIS A 249 -18.56 21.21 -10.13
C HIS A 249 -18.74 21.89 -8.77
N LYS A 250 -19.97 21.96 -8.25
CA LYS A 250 -20.28 22.65 -6.99
C LYS A 250 -20.26 21.71 -5.79
N VAL A 251 -20.47 22.31 -4.61
CA VAL A 251 -20.32 21.73 -3.28
C VAL A 251 -20.94 20.33 -3.20
N LYS A 252 -20.13 19.34 -2.80
CA LYS A 252 -20.54 17.94 -2.54
C LYS A 252 -20.49 17.57 -1.06
N HIS A 253 -20.30 18.57 -0.20
CA HIS A 253 -20.15 18.38 1.23
C HIS A 253 -21.39 17.70 1.84
N PRO A 254 -21.25 16.65 2.67
CA PRO A 254 -22.40 15.94 3.24
C PRO A 254 -23.41 16.85 3.95
N ILE A 255 -22.93 17.80 4.76
CA ILE A 255 -23.77 18.81 5.43
C ILE A 255 -24.47 19.73 4.43
N PHE A 256 -23.80 20.15 3.34
CA PHE A 256 -24.44 20.96 2.31
C PHE A 256 -25.57 20.19 1.63
N LEU A 257 -25.32 18.92 1.28
CA LEU A 257 -26.31 18.06 0.62
C LEU A 257 -27.53 17.84 1.52
N LEU A 258 -27.31 17.56 2.82
CA LEU A 258 -28.37 17.45 3.82
C LEU A 258 -29.25 18.71 3.87
N LEU A 259 -28.64 19.88 4.02
CA LEU A 259 -29.37 21.13 4.20
C LEU A 259 -30.06 21.57 2.90
N LYS A 260 -29.41 21.38 1.73
CA LYS A 260 -29.93 21.86 0.44
C LYS A 260 -31.00 20.94 -0.15
N PHE A 261 -30.89 19.64 0.10
CA PHE A 261 -31.77 18.60 -0.45
C PHE A 261 -32.47 17.80 0.66
N SER A 262 -32.88 18.47 1.73
CA SER A 262 -33.47 17.86 2.92
C SER A 262 -34.74 17.03 2.68
N ALA A 263 -35.42 17.23 1.55
CA ALA A 263 -36.60 16.42 1.20
C ALA A 263 -36.25 15.00 0.74
N CYS A 264 -35.00 14.75 0.34
CA CYS A 264 -34.55 13.44 -0.12
C CYS A 264 -33.21 13.00 0.46
N ILE A 265 -32.55 13.82 1.29
CA ILE A 265 -31.31 13.48 1.97
C ILE A 265 -31.53 13.56 3.48
N SER A 266 -31.17 12.50 4.17
CA SER A 266 -31.08 12.46 5.63
C SER A 266 -29.66 12.09 6.05
N LEU A 267 -29.23 12.61 7.19
CA LEU A 267 -27.92 12.33 7.75
C LEU A 267 -28.12 11.62 9.09
N TYR A 268 -27.43 10.51 9.25
CA TYR A 268 -27.44 9.68 10.45
C TYR A 268 -26.05 9.68 11.06
N VAL A 269 -25.97 9.84 12.37
CA VAL A 269 -24.70 9.84 13.12
C VAL A 269 -24.64 8.68 14.09
N ASN A 270 -23.46 8.10 14.26
CA ASN A 270 -23.24 7.01 15.22
C ASN A 270 -23.30 7.55 16.66
N SER A 271 -24.43 7.35 17.33
CA SER A 271 -24.75 7.95 18.62
C SER A 271 -23.89 7.44 19.77
N ALA A 272 -23.22 6.29 19.59
CA ALA A 272 -22.25 5.78 20.55
C ALA A 272 -20.93 6.58 20.53
N LYS A 273 -20.55 7.10 19.36
CA LYS A 273 -19.25 7.77 19.13
C LYS A 273 -19.38 9.29 19.05
N ILE A 274 -20.46 9.81 18.48
CA ILE A 274 -20.72 11.24 18.34
C ILE A 274 -21.83 11.62 19.32
N LYS A 275 -21.46 12.31 20.40
CA LYS A 275 -22.39 12.89 21.36
C LYS A 275 -22.45 14.39 21.14
N PHE A 276 -23.65 14.94 21.04
CA PHE A 276 -23.86 16.37 20.89
C PHE A 276 -25.12 16.80 21.65
N THR A 277 -25.05 17.96 22.27
CA THR A 277 -26.19 18.64 22.91
C THR A 277 -26.61 19.89 22.15
N GLU A 278 -25.67 20.52 21.44
CA GLU A 278 -25.90 21.77 20.72
C GLU A 278 -25.59 21.60 19.22
N PRO A 279 -26.36 22.24 18.33
CA PRO A 279 -26.15 22.20 16.89
C PRO A 279 -24.74 22.64 16.46
N ASP A 280 -24.18 23.65 17.15
CA ASP A 280 -22.84 24.21 16.87
C ASP A 280 -21.76 23.16 17.10
N ASN A 281 -21.86 22.41 18.21
CA ASN A 281 -20.95 21.32 18.55
C ASN A 281 -21.08 20.14 17.57
N LEU A 282 -22.30 19.83 17.12
CA LEU A 282 -22.52 18.81 16.10
C LEU A 282 -21.81 19.18 14.79
N ILE A 283 -21.99 20.40 14.28
CA ILE A 283 -21.33 20.84 13.03
C ILE A 283 -19.81 20.78 13.13
N GLN A 284 -19.24 21.27 14.23
CA GLN A 284 -17.79 21.23 14.43
C GLN A 284 -17.27 19.79 14.52
N THR A 285 -18.01 18.91 15.22
CA THR A 285 -17.64 17.49 15.35
C THR A 285 -17.71 16.78 14.00
N LEU A 286 -18.79 17.00 13.22
CA LEU A 286 -18.92 16.46 11.87
C LEU A 286 -17.79 16.94 10.97
N GLN A 287 -17.47 18.24 11.00
CA GLN A 287 -16.38 18.79 10.20
C GLN A 287 -15.04 18.18 10.58
N HIS A 288 -14.75 18.03 11.88
CA HIS A 288 -13.52 17.40 12.36
C HIS A 288 -13.41 15.94 11.94
N VAL A 289 -14.51 15.19 12.03
CA VAL A 289 -14.57 13.80 11.55
C VAL A 289 -14.30 13.72 10.04
N LEU A 290 -14.90 14.62 9.26
CA LEU A 290 -14.71 14.66 7.81
C LEU A 290 -13.28 15.07 7.42
N SER A 291 -12.65 16.01 8.13
CA SER A 291 -11.28 16.46 7.83
C SER A 291 -10.21 15.45 8.27
N THR A 292 -10.43 14.72 9.37
CA THR A 292 -9.47 13.71 9.86
C THR A 292 -9.61 12.35 9.19
N SER A 293 -10.62 12.18 8.35
CA SER A 293 -10.91 10.93 7.64
C SER A 293 -9.79 10.59 6.66
N ASN A 294 -9.19 9.41 6.82
CA ASN A 294 -8.11 8.94 5.96
C ASN A 294 -8.73 8.21 4.78
N ALA A 295 -8.74 8.87 3.62
CA ALA A 295 -9.19 8.36 2.32
C ALA A 295 -8.66 6.96 1.91
N LEU A 296 -7.65 6.45 2.60
CA LEU A 296 -6.88 5.25 2.25
C LEU A 296 -7.09 4.07 3.19
N GLN A 297 -7.91 4.18 4.25
CA GLN A 297 -8.21 3.02 5.09
C GLN A 297 -9.21 2.10 4.39
N GLY A 298 -8.95 0.79 4.45
CA GLY A 298 -9.66 -0.25 3.69
C GLY A 298 -11.18 -0.32 3.95
N ILE A 299 -11.84 -1.28 3.27
CA ILE A 299 -13.29 -1.49 3.37
C ILE A 299 -13.67 -1.76 4.84
N GLN A 300 -14.21 -0.76 5.52
CA GLN A 300 -14.78 -0.90 6.87
C GLN A 300 -16.23 -1.35 6.77
N LYS A 301 -16.67 -2.17 7.73
CA LYS A 301 -18.08 -2.54 7.85
C LYS A 301 -18.92 -1.29 8.17
N ILE A 302 -20.18 -1.28 7.75
CA ILE A 302 -21.08 -0.14 7.93
C ILE A 302 -21.24 0.26 9.42
N GLU A 303 -21.17 -0.69 10.36
CA GLU A 303 -21.31 -0.39 11.79
C GLU A 303 -20.10 0.38 12.37
N GLN A 304 -18.97 0.36 11.68
CA GLN A 304 -17.76 1.06 12.12
C GLN A 304 -17.78 2.54 11.73
N LYS A 305 -18.60 2.91 10.75
CA LYS A 305 -18.75 4.27 10.22
C LYS A 305 -19.27 5.24 11.29
N LEU A 306 -19.01 6.52 11.05
CA LEU A 306 -19.41 7.61 11.94
C LEU A 306 -20.63 8.35 11.40
N ILE A 307 -20.72 8.47 10.08
CA ILE A 307 -21.73 9.23 9.37
C ILE A 307 -22.33 8.34 8.28
N ILE A 308 -23.65 8.33 8.19
CA ILE A 308 -24.38 7.71 7.10
C ILE A 308 -25.20 8.80 6.39
N LEU A 309 -25.03 8.92 5.08
CA LEU A 309 -25.85 9.77 4.22
C LEU A 309 -26.89 8.89 3.53
N TYR A 310 -28.14 9.01 3.97
CA TYR A 310 -29.26 8.28 3.39
C TYR A 310 -29.94 9.12 2.30
N ILE A 311 -30.19 8.51 1.15
CA ILE A 311 -30.92 9.13 0.04
C ILE A 311 -32.28 8.43 -0.08
N ASP A 312 -33.35 9.17 0.20
CA ASP A 312 -34.71 8.68 0.08
C ASP A 312 -35.14 8.64 -1.40
N CYS A 313 -35.24 7.41 -1.90
CA CYS A 313 -35.56 7.10 -3.29
C CYS A 313 -36.87 6.31 -3.41
N LYS A 314 -37.89 6.66 -2.61
CA LYS A 314 -39.22 6.00 -2.58
C LYS A 314 -39.98 5.88 -3.92
N SER A 315 -39.47 6.41 -5.03
CA SER A 315 -40.17 6.34 -6.32
C SER A 315 -39.80 5.09 -7.11
N ASN A 316 -40.80 4.23 -7.34
CA ASN A 316 -40.64 2.94 -8.01
C ASN A 316 -40.63 3.03 -9.55
N GLU A 317 -40.52 4.23 -10.15
CA GLU A 317 -40.50 4.35 -11.61
C GLU A 317 -39.15 3.93 -12.19
N ALA A 318 -39.15 3.18 -13.29
CA ALA A 318 -37.94 2.71 -13.98
C ALA A 318 -36.97 3.85 -14.36
N LYS A 319 -37.47 5.07 -14.54
CA LYS A 319 -36.67 6.28 -14.77
C LYS A 319 -35.74 6.60 -13.60
N TYR A 320 -36.15 6.30 -12.36
CA TYR A 320 -35.34 6.52 -11.17
C TYR A 320 -34.17 5.56 -11.09
N GLN A 321 -34.31 4.31 -11.52
CA GLN A 321 -33.22 3.32 -11.48
C GLN A 321 -31.99 3.77 -12.30
N GLN A 322 -32.20 4.32 -13.49
CA GLN A 322 -31.08 4.87 -14.29
C GLN A 322 -30.45 6.11 -13.64
N ASN A 323 -31.27 6.95 -13.01
CA ASN A 323 -30.78 8.13 -12.31
C ASN A 323 -30.06 7.77 -10.99
N MET A 324 -30.45 6.68 -10.33
CA MET A 324 -29.79 6.16 -9.13
C MET A 324 -28.34 5.81 -9.42
N LYS A 325 -28.08 5.09 -10.52
CA LYS A 325 -26.71 4.77 -10.92
C LYS A 325 -25.86 6.04 -11.08
N LYS A 326 -26.44 7.10 -11.66
CA LYS A 326 -25.75 8.40 -11.81
C LYS A 326 -25.50 9.07 -10.46
N ILE A 327 -26.50 9.15 -9.59
CA ILE A 327 -26.35 9.72 -8.24
C ILE A 327 -25.25 8.96 -7.48
N GLN A 328 -25.28 7.63 -7.55
CA GLN A 328 -24.28 6.79 -6.94
C GLN A 328 -22.89 7.09 -7.52
N GLU A 329 -22.72 7.19 -8.84
CA GLU A 329 -21.43 7.60 -9.45
C GLU A 329 -20.91 8.97 -8.96
N PHE A 330 -21.82 9.92 -8.66
CA PHE A 330 -21.43 11.25 -8.18
C PHE A 330 -21.07 11.31 -6.70
N LEU A 331 -21.72 10.46 -5.89
CA LEU A 331 -21.60 10.38 -4.44
C LEU A 331 -20.70 9.24 -3.97
N ASP A 332 -20.35 8.30 -4.84
CA ASP A 332 -19.41 7.21 -4.56
C ASP A 332 -18.09 7.72 -3.99
N PRO A 333 -17.52 8.85 -4.49
CA PRO A 333 -16.34 9.41 -3.87
C PRO A 333 -16.52 9.78 -2.39
N LEU A 334 -17.73 10.10 -1.92
CA LEU A 334 -17.97 10.41 -0.50
C LEU A 334 -17.88 9.15 0.38
N ASN A 335 -17.96 7.94 -0.18
CA ASN A 335 -17.74 6.71 0.57
C ASN A 335 -16.27 6.63 0.98
N ASN A 336 -16.00 6.82 2.27
CA ASN A 336 -14.66 6.72 2.85
C ASN A 336 -14.73 6.00 4.20
N ASP A 337 -13.68 6.04 5.00
CA ASP A 337 -13.60 5.43 6.32
C ASP A 337 -14.67 5.95 7.31
N CYS A 338 -15.10 7.21 7.22
CA CYS A 338 -16.06 7.79 8.17
C CYS A 338 -17.50 7.96 7.63
N VAL A 339 -17.68 8.16 6.32
CA VAL A 339 -18.95 8.39 5.61
C VAL A 339 -19.33 7.18 4.77
N GLN A 340 -20.58 6.77 4.87
CA GLN A 340 -21.20 5.81 3.96
C GLN A 340 -22.47 6.41 3.35
N VAL A 341 -22.59 6.34 2.03
CA VAL A 341 -23.81 6.69 1.30
C VAL A 341 -24.63 5.42 1.10
N ILE A 342 -25.91 5.47 1.46
CA ILE A 342 -26.87 4.36 1.32
C ILE A 342 -28.18 4.84 0.69
N MET A 343 -28.92 3.91 0.12
CA MET A 343 -30.21 4.17 -0.55
C MET A 343 -31.36 3.35 0.04
N ASP A 344 -31.08 2.29 0.82
CA ASP A 344 -32.08 1.56 1.58
C ASP A 344 -32.02 1.98 3.05
N ILE A 345 -33.17 2.35 3.61
CA ILE A 345 -33.27 2.74 5.01
C ILE A 345 -32.99 1.56 5.96
N ASN A 346 -33.26 0.33 5.52
CA ASN A 346 -33.04 -0.87 6.30
C ASN A 346 -31.54 -1.16 6.53
N ASP A 347 -30.67 -0.56 5.72
CA ASP A 347 -29.21 -0.66 5.88
C ASP A 347 -28.68 0.25 6.99
N VAL A 348 -29.50 1.17 7.56
CA VAL A 348 -29.09 2.00 8.69
C VAL A 348 -28.99 1.15 9.96
N PRO A 349 -27.82 1.02 10.59
CA PRO A 349 -27.70 0.26 11.83
C PRO A 349 -28.42 0.94 13.00
N LYS A 350 -28.99 0.16 13.92
CA LYS A 350 -29.76 0.65 15.08
C LYS A 350 -29.01 1.64 16.00
N GLY A 351 -27.68 1.65 15.96
CA GLY A 351 -26.84 2.56 16.74
C GLY A 351 -26.73 3.98 16.18
N PHE A 352 -27.38 4.26 15.04
CA PHE A 352 -27.36 5.57 14.40
C PHE A 352 -28.64 6.35 14.69
N THR A 353 -28.50 7.66 14.94
CA THR A 353 -29.62 8.58 15.13
C THR A 353 -29.65 9.59 13.99
N GLN A 354 -30.86 9.83 13.47
CA GLN A 354 -31.08 10.84 12.44
C GLN A 354 -30.85 12.24 13.01
N VAL A 355 -30.16 13.09 12.25
CA VAL A 355 -30.03 14.50 12.58
C VAL A 355 -31.32 15.22 12.21
N GLU A 356 -31.99 15.76 13.22
CA GLU A 356 -33.24 16.53 13.10
C GLU A 356 -32.96 18.05 13.18
N ASN A 357 -34.00 18.88 13.11
CA ASN A 357 -33.93 20.35 13.26
C ASN A 357 -32.95 21.04 12.30
N LEU A 358 -33.15 20.84 11.00
CA LEU A 358 -32.25 21.32 9.95
C LEU A 358 -32.13 22.86 9.89
N ASP A 359 -33.15 23.60 10.31
CA ASP A 359 -33.11 25.06 10.36
C ASP A 359 -32.13 25.57 11.42
N GLU A 360 -32.16 24.97 12.61
CA GLU A 360 -31.19 25.27 13.68
C GLU A 360 -29.77 24.89 13.26
N LEU A 361 -29.64 23.76 12.56
CA LEU A 361 -28.37 23.27 12.04
C LEU A 361 -27.79 24.20 10.96
N GLN A 362 -28.63 24.73 10.07
CA GLN A 362 -28.23 25.75 9.11
C GLN A 362 -27.75 27.02 9.80
N GLY A 363 -28.48 27.49 10.81
CA GLY A 363 -28.08 28.65 11.63
C GLY A 363 -26.75 28.40 12.37
N ALA A 364 -26.57 27.20 12.91
CA ALA A 364 -25.34 26.76 13.56
C ALA A 364 -24.15 26.79 12.62
N TYR A 365 -24.31 26.24 11.41
CA TYR A 365 -23.27 26.26 10.38
C TYR A 365 -22.81 27.70 10.07
N HIS A 366 -23.74 28.66 9.98
CA HIS A 366 -23.40 30.07 9.77
C HIS A 366 -22.57 30.64 10.93
N ARG A 367 -22.97 30.37 12.18
CA ARG A 367 -22.27 30.85 13.38
C ARG A 367 -20.84 30.29 13.47
N VAL A 368 -20.68 29.00 13.21
CA VAL A 368 -19.39 28.33 13.41
C VAL A 368 -18.49 28.34 12.18
N TYR A 369 -18.95 28.80 11.00
CA TYR A 369 -18.20 28.73 9.73
C TYR A 369 -16.74 29.20 9.84
N ASN A 370 -16.49 30.34 10.48
CA ASN A 370 -15.13 30.88 10.65
C ASN A 370 -14.23 29.96 11.48
N SER A 371 -14.80 29.22 12.44
CA SER A 371 -14.05 28.21 13.20
C SER A 371 -13.74 26.98 12.35
N LEU A 372 -14.64 26.60 11.43
CA LEU A 372 -14.46 25.45 10.56
C LEU A 372 -13.29 25.64 9.58
N LEU A 373 -13.01 26.88 9.17
CA LEU A 373 -11.87 27.21 8.30
C LEU A 373 -10.50 26.82 8.89
N LYS A 374 -10.41 26.57 10.20
CA LYS A 374 -9.17 26.10 10.84
C LYS A 374 -8.81 24.69 10.38
N TYR A 375 -9.79 23.81 10.19
CA TYR A 375 -9.59 22.43 9.73
C TYR A 375 -9.03 22.34 8.31
N LYS A 376 -9.12 23.40 7.50
CA LYS A 376 -8.54 23.45 6.16
C LYS A 376 -7.02 23.70 6.17
N ARG A 377 -6.50 24.36 7.21
CA ARG A 377 -5.11 24.85 7.21
C ARG A 377 -4.09 23.85 7.75
N GLU A 378 -4.53 22.91 8.58
CA GLU A 378 -3.62 21.94 9.23
C GLU A 378 -3.03 20.95 8.22
N ASP A 379 -3.80 20.54 7.21
CA ASP A 379 -3.33 19.57 6.20
C ASP A 379 -2.37 20.17 5.15
N ASP A 380 -2.57 21.44 4.76
CA ASP A 380 -1.65 22.15 3.84
C ASP A 380 -0.26 22.33 4.47
N GLN A 381 -0.17 22.42 5.81
CA GLN A 381 1.09 22.54 6.55
C GLN A 381 1.81 21.20 6.73
N ILE A 382 1.09 20.12 7.01
CA ILE A 382 1.68 18.77 7.15
C ILE A 382 2.33 18.32 5.83
N ASP A 383 1.70 18.62 4.69
CA ASP A 383 2.26 18.30 3.37
C ASP A 383 3.52 19.14 3.06
N GLN A 384 3.61 20.38 3.54
CA GLN A 384 4.80 21.23 3.42
C GLN A 384 5.94 20.79 4.36
N GLU A 385 5.65 20.45 5.62
CA GLU A 385 6.66 19.99 6.57
C GLU A 385 7.27 18.66 6.15
N GLN A 386 6.48 17.70 5.63
CA GLN A 386 7.03 16.45 5.08
C GLN A 386 7.90 16.69 3.83
N LEU A 387 7.58 17.71 3.02
CA LEU A 387 8.39 18.12 1.88
C LEU A 387 9.69 18.82 2.31
N GLU A 388 9.63 19.66 3.34
CA GLU A 388 10.79 20.35 3.91
C GLU A 388 11.72 19.39 4.67
N GLU A 389 11.19 18.41 5.41
CA GLU A 389 11.99 17.34 6.02
C GLU A 389 12.67 16.47 4.94
N GLU A 390 11.98 16.15 3.82
CA GLU A 390 12.59 15.40 2.70
C GLU A 390 13.64 16.23 1.92
N TYR A 391 13.51 17.56 1.94
CA TYR A 391 14.51 18.48 1.37
C TYR A 391 15.71 18.65 2.31
N ASN A 392 15.48 18.84 3.60
CA ASN A 392 16.49 19.07 4.62
C ASN A 392 17.28 17.80 4.96
N ALA A 393 16.67 16.60 4.86
CA ALA A 393 17.36 15.32 4.98
C ALA A 393 18.39 15.04 3.86
N LYS A 394 18.45 15.87 2.82
CA LYS A 394 19.50 15.82 1.78
C LYS A 394 20.70 16.71 2.08
N ILE A 395 20.66 17.50 3.16
CA ILE A 395 21.82 18.27 3.62
C ILE A 395 22.58 17.39 4.61
N PRO A 396 23.84 17.00 4.32
CA PRO A 396 24.60 16.14 5.21
C PRO A 396 24.92 16.87 6.51
N GLU A 397 24.18 16.56 7.58
CA GLU A 397 24.47 17.03 8.92
C GLU A 397 25.80 16.44 9.42
N LYS A 398 26.75 17.33 9.70
CA LYS A 398 27.99 17.01 10.39
C LYS A 398 27.68 16.58 11.83
N LYS A 399 27.82 15.28 12.07
CA LYS A 399 27.91 14.55 13.36
C LYS A 399 28.01 15.45 14.62
N LYS A 400 26.92 15.53 15.38
CA LYS A 400 26.96 15.81 16.83
C LYS A 400 26.91 14.49 17.61
N LYS A 401 27.88 14.31 18.49
CA LYS A 401 27.97 13.21 19.49
C LYS A 401 26.72 13.20 20.37
N LYS A 402 26.14 12.02 20.61
CA LYS A 402 25.17 11.77 21.67
C LYS A 402 25.77 10.81 22.69
N GLU A 403 25.68 11.21 23.96
CA GLU A 403 26.07 10.47 25.16
C GLU A 403 25.11 9.31 25.44
N LEU A 404 25.67 8.21 25.94
CA LEU A 404 24.99 7.03 26.44
C LEU A 404 24.25 7.35 27.76
N LYS A 405 23.03 6.82 27.92
CA LYS A 405 22.43 6.57 29.22
C LYS A 405 22.02 5.10 29.32
N GLU A 406 22.38 4.48 30.43
CA GLU A 406 22.02 3.12 30.83
C GLU A 406 20.52 2.99 31.14
N PRO A 407 19.89 1.83 30.90
CA PRO A 407 18.64 1.47 31.53
C PRO A 407 18.84 0.47 32.68
N GLU A 408 18.22 0.81 33.81
CA GLU A 408 18.04 -0.05 34.99
C GLU A 408 17.19 -1.29 34.68
N GLN A 409 17.57 -2.40 35.30
CA GLN A 409 16.92 -3.70 35.23
C GLN A 409 15.77 -3.80 36.25
N LEU A 410 14.63 -4.35 35.82
CA LEU A 410 13.65 -4.97 36.71
C LEU A 410 13.35 -6.39 36.23
N VAL A 411 13.80 -7.36 37.02
CA VAL A 411 13.60 -8.80 36.85
C VAL A 411 12.40 -9.22 37.70
N ASN A 412 11.54 -10.07 37.15
CA ASN A 412 10.59 -10.88 37.91
C ASN A 412 10.57 -12.30 37.31
N PRO A 413 11.06 -13.35 37.99
CA PRO A 413 10.99 -14.71 37.48
C PRO A 413 9.94 -15.52 38.26
N GLU A 414 9.04 -16.19 37.54
CA GLU A 414 8.74 -17.62 37.72
C GLU A 414 7.54 -18.02 36.84
N ARG A 415 7.85 -18.32 35.58
CA ARG A 415 7.13 -19.35 34.81
C ARG A 415 8.20 -20.27 34.26
N ILE A 416 8.16 -21.54 34.66
CA ILE A 416 9.02 -22.58 34.09
C ILE A 416 8.62 -22.71 32.61
N ARG A 417 9.45 -22.12 31.73
CA ARG A 417 9.25 -22.14 30.27
C ARG A 417 9.84 -23.44 29.74
N LYS A 418 9.04 -24.22 29.00
CA LYS A 418 9.56 -25.33 28.19
C LYS A 418 10.57 -24.79 27.18
N ILE A 419 11.79 -25.30 27.20
CA ILE A 419 12.87 -24.88 26.29
C ILE A 419 12.67 -25.60 24.94
N ILE A 420 12.60 -24.82 23.86
CA ILE A 420 12.55 -25.36 22.50
C ILE A 420 13.95 -25.79 22.07
N HIS A 421 14.11 -27.05 21.64
CA HIS A 421 15.35 -27.54 21.04
C HIS A 421 15.32 -27.30 19.53
N ILE A 422 16.49 -26.94 18.97
CA ILE A 422 16.66 -26.74 17.53
C ILE A 422 17.36 -27.98 16.97
N SER A 423 16.69 -28.72 16.10
CA SER A 423 17.27 -29.83 15.35
C SER A 423 17.42 -29.43 13.88
N GLY A 424 18.61 -29.56 13.32
CA GLY A 424 18.89 -29.33 11.90
C GLY A 424 19.45 -30.59 11.25
N THR A 425 18.91 -30.97 10.09
CA THR A 425 19.50 -31.95 9.20
C THR A 425 20.47 -31.25 8.25
N LEU A 426 21.75 -31.62 8.28
CA LEU A 426 22.72 -31.15 7.29
C LEU A 426 22.34 -31.71 5.91
N PRO A 427 22.20 -30.90 4.86
CA PRO A 427 22.06 -31.41 3.51
C PRO A 427 23.36 -32.11 3.12
N ASN A 428 23.27 -33.41 2.85
CA ASN A 428 24.39 -34.25 2.44
C ASN A 428 24.81 -33.82 1.02
N GLN A 429 25.77 -32.89 0.90
CA GLN A 429 26.32 -32.52 -0.40
C GLN A 429 27.24 -33.65 -0.87
N SER A 430 26.82 -34.35 -1.93
CA SER A 430 27.61 -35.35 -2.63
C SER A 430 28.91 -34.71 -3.16
N SER A 431 30.04 -35.09 -2.57
CA SER A 431 31.37 -34.75 -3.05
C SER A 431 31.67 -35.46 -4.37
N HIS A 432 31.66 -34.73 -5.48
CA HIS A 432 32.35 -35.16 -6.70
C HIS A 432 33.84 -34.89 -6.54
N SER A 433 34.61 -35.97 -6.50
CA SER A 433 36.07 -35.99 -6.54
C SER A 433 36.59 -35.51 -7.90
N MET A 434 37.44 -34.49 -7.90
CA MET A 434 38.34 -34.14 -9.00
C MET A 434 39.79 -34.42 -8.58
N PRO A 435 40.67 -34.81 -9.52
CA PRO A 435 41.96 -35.39 -9.20
C PRO A 435 43.01 -34.30 -8.92
N GLU A 436 43.99 -34.72 -8.12
CA GLU A 436 45.19 -33.97 -7.73
C GLU A 436 45.95 -33.45 -8.96
N GLN A 437 46.30 -32.16 -8.93
CA GLN A 437 47.38 -31.61 -9.74
C GLN A 437 48.34 -30.81 -8.87
N GLU A 438 49.61 -30.97 -9.24
CA GLU A 438 50.83 -30.68 -8.50
C GLU A 438 51.03 -29.20 -8.16
N SER A 439 51.60 -29.02 -6.97
CA SER A 439 52.07 -27.77 -6.41
C SER A 439 53.29 -27.19 -7.15
N ASN A 440 53.20 -25.94 -7.58
CA ASN A 440 54.35 -25.08 -7.88
C ASN A 440 54.34 -23.85 -6.95
N PRO A 441 55.47 -23.46 -6.33
CA PRO A 441 55.51 -22.33 -5.40
C PRO A 441 55.66 -20.99 -6.15
N ILE A 442 54.72 -20.07 -5.92
CA ILE A 442 54.79 -18.69 -6.42
C ILE A 442 55.43 -17.80 -5.34
N LYS A 443 56.47 -17.07 -5.76
CA LYS A 443 57.21 -16.05 -5.01
C LYS A 443 56.30 -14.85 -4.69
N LEU A 444 56.37 -14.35 -3.44
CA LEU A 444 55.86 -13.04 -3.05
C LEU A 444 56.74 -11.94 -3.66
N GLU A 445 56.17 -11.13 -4.55
CA GLU A 445 56.66 -9.79 -4.85
C GLU A 445 55.72 -8.75 -4.26
N GLN A 446 56.28 -7.88 -3.41
CA GLN A 446 55.64 -6.67 -2.90
C GLN A 446 55.56 -5.65 -4.05
N PHE A 447 54.36 -5.13 -4.33
CA PHE A 447 54.22 -3.91 -5.10
C PHE A 447 53.29 -2.89 -4.44
N SER A 448 53.85 -1.69 -4.36
CA SER A 448 53.34 -0.44 -3.81
C SER A 448 52.15 0.15 -4.59
N ILE A 449 51.26 0.81 -3.85
CA ILE A 449 50.11 1.57 -4.34
C ILE A 449 50.57 2.91 -4.94
N PRO A 450 50.20 3.27 -6.18
CA PRO A 450 50.28 4.65 -6.63
C PRO A 450 48.94 5.37 -6.45
N ASN A 451 48.97 6.45 -5.66
CA ASN A 451 47.95 7.48 -5.62
C ASN A 451 48.00 8.31 -6.92
N ASN A 452 46.96 8.22 -7.75
CA ASN A 452 46.37 9.35 -8.50
C ASN A 452 45.33 8.82 -9.50
N VAL A 453 44.04 9.06 -9.24
CA VAL A 453 42.96 8.87 -10.21
C VAL A 453 42.55 10.23 -10.73
N GLN A 454 43.04 10.57 -11.93
CA GLN A 454 42.61 11.72 -12.70
C GLN A 454 41.44 11.29 -13.59
N LEU A 455 40.27 11.93 -13.42
CA LEU A 455 39.09 11.73 -14.26
C LEU A 455 39.43 12.08 -15.72
N ARG A 456 39.53 11.07 -16.59
CA ARG A 456 39.58 11.27 -18.05
C ARG A 456 38.16 11.50 -18.57
N LEU A 457 37.96 12.64 -19.22
CA LEU A 457 36.78 12.91 -20.05
C LEU A 457 36.74 11.91 -21.22
N PRO A 458 35.56 11.43 -21.63
CA PRO A 458 35.42 10.52 -22.75
C PRO A 458 35.94 11.18 -24.03
N THR A 459 36.73 10.42 -24.79
CA THR A 459 37.27 10.85 -26.08
C THR A 459 36.14 11.07 -27.09
N GLN A 460 36.35 12.00 -28.02
CA GLN A 460 35.35 12.42 -29.02
C GLN A 460 34.79 11.24 -29.85
N GLU A 461 35.56 10.16 -30.00
CA GLU A 461 35.13 8.92 -30.65
C GLU A 461 34.07 8.13 -29.87
N GLN A 462 34.14 8.10 -28.53
CA GLN A 462 33.10 7.45 -27.70
C GLN A 462 31.76 8.17 -27.81
N SER A 463 31.79 9.50 -27.93
CA SER A 463 30.61 10.33 -28.16
C SER A 463 29.95 10.01 -29.50
N GLN A 464 30.74 9.79 -30.56
CA GLN A 464 30.23 9.46 -31.90
C GLN A 464 29.66 8.04 -31.96
N GLN A 465 30.30 7.04 -31.34
CA GLN A 465 29.75 5.69 -31.25
C GLN A 465 28.40 5.66 -30.53
N TYR A 466 28.27 6.43 -29.45
CA TYR A 466 27.01 6.52 -28.70
C TYR A 466 25.88 7.13 -29.55
N LEU A 467 26.17 8.18 -30.32
CA LEU A 467 25.18 8.82 -31.20
C LEU A 467 24.74 7.90 -32.34
N GLN A 468 25.68 7.13 -32.92
CA GLN A 468 25.38 6.17 -33.98
C GLN A 468 24.50 5.02 -33.48
N GLN A 469 24.76 4.52 -32.26
CA GLN A 469 23.92 3.49 -31.63
C GLN A 469 22.50 3.99 -31.37
N GLN A 470 22.33 5.26 -30.99
CA GLN A 470 21.03 5.87 -30.76
C GLN A 470 20.19 6.03 -32.04
N GLN A 471 20.83 6.36 -33.17
CA GLN A 471 20.16 6.43 -34.47
C GLN A 471 19.69 5.06 -34.97
N LEU A 472 20.49 4.01 -34.77
CA LEU A 472 20.13 2.65 -35.16
C LEU A 472 18.90 2.15 -34.37
N GLN A 473 18.81 2.50 -33.08
CA GLN A 473 17.68 2.14 -32.24
C GLN A 473 16.39 2.87 -32.66
N GLN A 474 16.47 4.13 -33.12
CA GLN A 474 15.30 4.84 -33.66
C GLN A 474 14.81 4.26 -35.00
N GLN A 475 15.71 3.81 -35.88
CA GLN A 475 15.30 3.16 -37.13
C GLN A 475 14.55 1.84 -36.88
N GLN A 476 14.98 1.04 -35.90
CA GLN A 476 14.28 -0.21 -35.55
C GLN A 476 12.88 0.05 -34.97
N LEU A 477 12.70 1.13 -34.20
CA LEU A 477 11.38 1.53 -33.69
C LEU A 477 10.44 1.99 -34.79
N GLN A 478 10.94 2.69 -35.82
CA GLN A 478 10.12 3.10 -36.96
C GLN A 478 9.71 1.93 -37.86
N GLN A 479 10.57 0.92 -38.04
CA GLN A 479 10.22 -0.30 -38.79
C GLN A 479 9.17 -1.16 -38.08
N ASN A 480 9.09 -1.11 -36.75
CA ASN A 480 8.06 -1.82 -35.99
C ASN A 480 6.69 -1.11 -35.97
N LEU A 481 6.60 0.14 -36.45
CA LEU A 481 5.35 0.92 -36.50
C LEU A 481 4.62 0.85 -37.85
N THR A 482 5.19 0.21 -38.87
CA THR A 482 4.46 -0.11 -40.10
C THR A 482 3.53 -1.29 -39.88
N PHE A 483 2.41 -1.01 -39.20
CA PHE A 483 1.29 -1.92 -39.01
C PHE A 483 0.58 -2.12 -40.35
N ASN A 484 0.58 -3.35 -40.89
CA ASN A 484 -0.09 -3.67 -42.16
C ASN A 484 -1.57 -4.02 -41.89
N PRO A 485 -2.54 -3.14 -42.20
CA PRO A 485 -3.95 -3.33 -41.85
C PRO A 485 -4.61 -4.54 -42.55
N ALA A 486 -3.98 -5.10 -43.59
CA ALA A 486 -4.48 -6.30 -44.28
C ALA A 486 -4.41 -7.57 -43.41
N SER A 487 -3.49 -7.62 -42.44
CA SER A 487 -3.30 -8.80 -41.58
C SER A 487 -4.39 -8.96 -40.51
N LEU A 488 -5.02 -7.86 -40.09
CA LEU A 488 -6.08 -7.87 -39.07
C LEU A 488 -7.43 -8.35 -39.65
N TRP A 489 -7.65 -8.14 -40.95
CA TRP A 489 -8.86 -8.55 -41.65
C TRP A 489 -8.94 -10.07 -41.86
N LEU A 490 -7.80 -10.71 -42.13
CA LEU A 490 -7.68 -12.17 -42.26
C LEU A 490 -7.85 -12.93 -40.94
N TYR A 491 -7.63 -12.27 -39.80
CA TYR A 491 -7.78 -12.88 -38.48
C TYR A 491 -9.26 -12.91 -38.02
N LEU A 492 -10.05 -11.91 -38.43
CA LEU A 492 -11.48 -11.81 -38.06
C LEU A 492 -12.39 -12.78 -38.83
N GLN A 493 -11.94 -13.34 -39.96
CA GLN A 493 -12.72 -14.33 -40.73
C GLN A 493 -12.60 -15.78 -40.21
N LYS A 494 -11.75 -16.06 -39.20
CA LYS A 494 -11.51 -17.42 -38.69
C LYS A 494 -12.16 -17.73 -37.34
N LEU A 495 -13.00 -16.85 -36.81
CA LEU A 495 -13.75 -17.15 -35.59
C LEU A 495 -15.06 -17.86 -35.97
N PRO A 496 -15.31 -19.09 -35.48
CA PRO A 496 -16.60 -19.74 -35.68
C PRO A 496 -17.68 -19.00 -34.88
N SER A 497 -18.85 -18.89 -35.51
CA SER A 497 -20.08 -18.25 -34.99
C SER A 497 -20.60 -18.87 -33.71
#